data_AF-A0A9C7PKF2-F1
#
_entry.id   AF-A0A9C7PKF2-F1
#
_cell.length_a   1.000
_cell.length_b   1.000
_cell.length_c   1.000
_cell.angle_alpha   90.00
_cell.angle_beta   90.00
_cell.angle_gamma   90.00
#
_symmetry.space_group_name_H-M   'P 1'
#
loop_
_entity.id
_entity.type
_entity.pdbx_description
1 polymer ?
#
loop_
_entity_poly.entity_id
_entity_poly.type
_entity_poly.pdbx_seq_one_letter_code
_entity_poly.pdbx_strand_id
1 'polypeptide(L)'
;MLGVQPDERWRQCFAALTDDLISVFAEQPSVWVHRDFHSRNLMLLEAEELGVIDFQDAVLGPITYDPVSLLKDCYIRWPRAQQLAWLNGYLAQLRRLG
;
A
#
# COMPACT_ATOMS: atom_id res chain seq x y z
N MET A 1 -9.38 -4.53 26.70
CA MET A 1 -8.16 -5.22 26.22
C MET A 1 -8.27 -6.69 26.58
N LEU A 2 -8.01 -7.61 25.64
CA LEU A 2 -8.32 -9.05 25.71
C LEU A 2 -7.54 -9.87 26.77
N GLY A 3 -6.73 -9.24 27.63
CA GLY A 3 -6.01 -9.92 28.73
C GLY A 3 -4.89 -10.88 28.31
N VAL A 4 -4.70 -11.11 27.01
CA VAL A 4 -3.64 -11.96 26.46
C VAL A 4 -2.30 -11.24 26.56
N GLN A 5 -1.34 -11.87 27.21
CA GLN A 5 0.07 -11.44 27.22
C GLN A 5 0.84 -12.28 26.20
N PRO A 6 1.57 -11.67 25.26
CA PRO A 6 2.37 -12.42 24.31
C PRO A 6 3.47 -13.19 25.04
N ASP A 7 3.51 -14.50 24.83
CA ASP A 7 4.57 -15.34 25.35
C ASP A 7 5.88 -15.12 24.56
N GLU A 8 6.95 -15.79 25.00
CA GLU A 8 8.26 -15.64 24.37
C GLU A 8 8.27 -16.12 22.91
N ARG A 9 7.56 -17.21 22.63
CA ARG A 9 7.46 -17.76 21.27
C ARG A 9 6.76 -16.78 20.34
N TRP A 10 5.66 -16.17 20.78
CA TRP A 10 4.95 -15.16 20.02
C TRP A 10 5.86 -13.98 19.69
N ARG A 11 6.62 -13.48 20.67
CA ARG A 11 7.52 -12.33 20.48
C ARG A 11 8.62 -12.63 19.46
N GLN A 12 9.21 -13.82 19.53
CA GLN A 12 10.21 -14.27 18.56
C GLN A 12 9.63 -14.39 17.15
N CYS A 13 8.46 -15.01 17.01
CA CYS A 13 7.79 -15.13 15.71
C CYS A 13 7.42 -13.76 15.13
N PHE A 14 6.91 -12.84 15.96
CA PHE A 14 6.56 -11.49 15.54
C PHE A 14 7.78 -10.69 15.10
N ALA A 15 8.87 -10.76 15.86
CA ALA A 15 10.13 -10.09 15.53
C ALA A 15 10.67 -10.60 14.18
N ALA A 16 10.80 -11.92 14.02
CA ALA A 16 11.29 -12.53 12.78
C ALA A 16 10.43 -12.14 11.56
N LEU A 17 9.10 -12.22 11.68
CA LEU A 17 8.18 -11.81 10.61
C LEU A 17 8.32 -10.32 10.28
N THR A 18 8.48 -9.48 11.31
CA THR A 18 8.62 -8.03 11.11
C THR A 18 9.91 -7.71 10.39
N ASP A 19 11.02 -8.33 10.77
CA ASP A 19 12.32 -8.15 10.13
C ASP A 19 12.28 -8.59 8.65
N ASP A 20 11.66 -9.73 8.36
CA ASP A 20 11.47 -10.21 6.98
C ASP A 20 10.67 -9.21 6.14
N LEU A 21 9.57 -8.68 6.67
CA LEU A 21 8.73 -7.70 5.97
C LEU A 21 9.46 -6.36 5.76
N ILE A 22 10.22 -5.91 6.77
CA ILE A 22 11.05 -4.69 6.65
C ILE A 22 12.09 -4.87 5.56
N SER A 23 12.77 -6.03 5.49
CA SER A 23 13.76 -6.30 4.45
C SER A 23 13.13 -6.23 3.05
N VAL A 24 11.98 -6.87 2.85
CA VAL A 24 11.26 -6.86 1.57
C VAL A 24 10.83 -5.45 1.17
N PHE A 25 10.48 -4.59 2.13
CA PHE A 25 10.08 -3.22 1.86
C PHE A 25 11.28 -2.32 1.57
N ALA A 26 12.39 -2.53 2.28
CA ALA A 26 13.63 -1.78 2.11
C ALA A 26 14.34 -2.04 0.77
N GLU A 27 14.15 -3.23 0.18
CA GLU A 27 14.68 -3.58 -1.14
C GLU A 27 13.92 -2.94 -2.31
N GLN A 28 12.73 -2.38 -2.05
CA GLN A 28 11.93 -1.73 -3.10
C GLN A 28 12.42 -0.29 -3.36
N PRO A 29 12.22 0.24 -4.58
CA PRO A 29 12.41 1.65 -4.85
C PRO A 29 11.61 2.52 -3.88
N SER A 30 12.28 3.50 -3.28
CA SER A 30 11.66 4.48 -2.39
C SER A 30 11.13 5.66 -3.20
N VAL A 31 9.84 5.96 -3.03
CA VAL A 31 9.13 7.05 -3.70
C VAL A 31 8.27 7.80 -2.68
N TRP A 32 7.75 8.96 -3.08
CA TRP A 32 6.70 9.61 -2.29
C TRP A 32 5.44 8.73 -2.30
N VAL A 33 5.02 8.32 -1.11
CA VAL A 33 3.79 7.57 -0.89
C VAL A 33 2.82 8.42 -0.08
N HIS A 34 1.55 8.42 -0.48
CA HIS A 34 0.48 9.13 0.20
C HIS A 34 0.09 8.46 1.53
N ARG A 35 0.30 7.15 1.65
CA ARG A 35 -0.08 6.28 2.79
C ARG A 35 -1.59 6.09 3.02
N ASP A 36 -2.41 7.02 2.59
CA ASP A 36 -3.88 6.95 2.65
C ASP A 36 -4.49 7.15 1.25
N PHE A 37 -3.93 6.50 0.22
CA PHE A 37 -4.35 6.63 -1.19
C PHE A 37 -5.64 5.86 -1.53
N HIS A 38 -6.64 5.99 -0.66
CA HIS A 38 -7.97 5.41 -0.82
C HIS A 38 -8.87 6.33 -1.67
N SER A 39 -9.90 5.74 -2.28
CA SER A 39 -10.89 6.44 -3.11
C SER A 39 -11.54 7.66 -2.45
N ARG A 40 -11.67 7.67 -1.12
CA ARG A 40 -12.20 8.82 -0.37
C ARG A 40 -11.34 10.10 -0.49
N ASN A 41 -10.05 9.93 -0.78
CA ASN A 41 -9.06 10.99 -0.90
C ASN A 41 -8.80 11.33 -2.38
N LEU A 42 -9.55 10.70 -3.30
CA LEU A 42 -9.50 10.93 -4.74
C LEU A 42 -10.76 11.67 -5.19
N MET A 43 -10.59 12.84 -5.78
CA MET A 43 -11.66 13.71 -6.24
C MET A 43 -11.65 13.75 -7.76
N LEU A 44 -12.78 13.40 -8.39
CA LEU A 44 -12.96 13.69 -9.81
C LEU A 44 -13.28 15.19 -9.95
N LEU A 45 -12.39 15.91 -10.60
CA LEU A 45 -12.53 17.33 -10.89
C LEU A 45 -13.19 17.52 -12.27
N GLU A 46 -13.31 18.77 -12.69
CA GLU A 46 -13.73 19.09 -14.07
C GLU A 46 -12.73 18.51 -15.08
N ALA A 47 -13.18 18.33 -16.33
CA ALA A 47 -12.36 17.79 -17.43
C ALA A 47 -11.71 16.41 -17.17
N GLU A 48 -12.33 15.57 -16.34
CA GLU A 48 -11.84 14.22 -15.99
C GLU A 48 -10.48 14.22 -15.28
N GLU A 49 -10.10 15.33 -14.65
CA GLU A 49 -8.88 15.42 -13.86
C GLU A 49 -9.05 14.77 -12.48
N LEU A 50 -7.95 14.25 -11.93
CA LEU A 50 -7.93 13.63 -10.61
C LEU A 50 -7.26 14.56 -9.59
N GLY A 51 -8.05 15.08 -8.67
CA GLY A 51 -7.57 15.73 -7.45
C GLY A 51 -7.25 14.69 -6.39
N VAL A 52 -6.19 14.91 -5.63
CA VAL A 52 -5.83 14.09 -4.47
C VAL A 52 -5.73 15.02 -3.26
N ILE A 53 -6.21 14.58 -2.09
CA ILE A 53 -6.20 15.38 -0.85
C ILE A 53 -5.68 14.52 0.32
N ASP A 54 -5.42 15.15 1.47
CA ASP A 54 -5.02 14.45 2.71
C ASP A 54 -3.56 13.95 2.73
N PHE A 55 -2.64 14.75 2.16
CA PHE A 55 -1.22 14.39 2.02
C PHE A 55 -0.35 14.56 3.28
N GLN A 56 -0.90 14.96 4.42
CA GLN A 56 -0.10 15.28 5.61
C GLN A 56 0.71 14.09 6.16
N ASP A 57 0.27 12.86 5.87
CA ASP A 57 0.94 11.63 6.26
C ASP A 57 1.90 11.09 5.18
N ALA A 58 2.09 11.82 4.08
CA ALA A 58 2.95 11.38 2.99
C ALA A 58 4.42 11.27 3.43
N VAL A 59 5.08 10.18 3.01
CA VAL A 59 6.47 9.89 3.36
C VAL A 59 7.22 9.31 2.17
N LEU A 60 8.54 9.19 2.29
CA LEU A 60 9.31 8.31 1.41
C LEU A 60 9.10 6.86 1.85
N GLY A 61 8.61 6.02 0.94
CA GLY A 61 8.24 4.65 1.23
C GLY A 61 8.27 3.76 -0.01
N PRO A 62 7.98 2.46 0.15
CA PRO A 62 8.06 1.49 -0.93
C PRO A 62 7.03 1.82 -2.01
N ILE A 63 7.45 1.75 -3.27
CA ILE A 63 6.63 2.04 -4.46
C ILE A 63 5.30 1.28 -4.53
N THR A 64 5.18 0.15 -3.83
CA THR A 64 3.96 -0.67 -3.81
C THR A 64 2.88 -0.18 -2.82
N TYR A 65 3.18 0.78 -1.94
CA TYR A 65 2.29 1.13 -0.82
C TYR A 65 0.94 1.69 -1.29
N ASP A 66 0.95 2.75 -2.11
CA ASP A 66 -0.28 3.40 -2.59
C ASP A 66 -1.13 2.50 -3.49
N PRO A 67 -0.55 1.69 -4.42
CA PRO A 67 -1.31 0.66 -5.12
C PRO A 67 -2.02 -0.33 -4.19
N VAL A 68 -1.38 -0.76 -3.09
CA VAL A 68 -2.02 -1.64 -2.11
C VAL A 68 -3.18 -0.93 -1.42
N SER A 69 -2.99 0.32 -0.98
CA SER A 69 -4.04 1.16 -0.39
C SER A 69 -5.25 1.25 -1.31
N LEU A 70 -5.04 1.60 -2.59
CA LEU A 70 -6.14 1.75 -3.56
C LEU A 70 -6.84 0.42 -3.91
N LEU A 71 -6.08 -0.66 -4.11
CA LEU A 71 -6.65 -1.95 -4.53
C LEU A 71 -7.31 -2.72 -3.36
N LYS A 72 -6.94 -2.40 -2.13
CA LYS A 72 -7.49 -2.96 -0.88
C LYS A 72 -8.34 -1.96 -0.10
N ASP A 73 -8.86 -0.97 -0.81
CA ASP A 73 -9.73 0.07 -0.28
C ASP A 73 -10.88 -0.52 0.57
N CYS A 74 -11.14 0.09 1.73
CA CYS A 74 -12.17 -0.35 2.66
C CYS A 74 -13.59 0.12 2.27
N TYR A 75 -13.72 1.12 1.42
CA TYR A 75 -14.98 1.67 0.91
C TYR A 75 -15.47 0.97 -0.36
N ILE A 76 -14.54 0.44 -1.17
CA ILE A 76 -14.86 -0.17 -2.46
C ILE A 76 -14.20 -1.54 -2.56
N ARG A 77 -14.99 -2.56 -2.90
CA ARG A 77 -14.49 -3.92 -3.13
C ARG A 77 -14.51 -4.25 -4.62
N TRP A 78 -13.32 -4.29 -5.21
CA TRP A 78 -13.15 -4.72 -6.61
C TRP A 78 -13.12 -6.24 -6.75
N PRO A 79 -13.63 -6.81 -7.87
CA PRO A 79 -13.43 -8.21 -8.19
C PRO A 79 -11.93 -8.57 -8.21
N ARG A 80 -11.57 -9.74 -7.66
CA ARG A 80 -10.15 -10.17 -7.54
C ARG A 80 -9.42 -10.19 -8.89
N ALA A 81 -10.10 -10.63 -9.94
CA ALA A 81 -9.52 -10.66 -11.29
C ALA A 81 -9.14 -9.25 -11.79
N GLN A 82 -9.96 -8.25 -11.47
CA GLN A 82 -9.71 -6.87 -11.86
C GLN A 82 -8.56 -6.24 -11.06
N GLN A 83 -8.49 -6.50 -9.74
CA GLN A 83 -7.34 -6.10 -8.91
C GLN A 83 -6.02 -6.66 -9.48
N LEU A 84 -6.03 -7.93 -9.88
CA LEU A 84 -4.85 -8.58 -10.47
C LEU A 84 -4.48 -8.00 -11.83
N ALA A 85 -5.47 -7.70 -12.67
CA ALA A 85 -5.22 -7.08 -13.97
C ALA A 85 -4.56 -5.71 -13.82
N TRP A 86 -5.06 -4.85 -12.92
CA TRP A 86 -4.47 -3.54 -12.65
C TRP A 86 -3.08 -3.63 -12.02
N LEU A 87 -2.88 -4.52 -11.05
CA LEU A 87 -1.58 -4.74 -10.43
C LEU A 87 -0.53 -5.21 -11.46
N ASN A 88 -0.92 -6.13 -12.36
CA ASN A 88 -0.05 -6.58 -13.45
C ASN A 88 0.27 -5.45 -14.43
N GLY A 89 -0.71 -4.60 -14.75
CA GLY A 89 -0.52 -3.41 -15.58
C GLY A 89 0.48 -2.44 -14.94
N TYR A 90 0.34 -2.17 -13.64
CA TYR A 90 1.26 -1.35 -12.87
C TYR A 90 2.68 -1.92 -12.86
N LEU A 91 2.84 -3.22 -12.57
CA LEU A 91 4.14 -3.89 -12.60
C LEU A 91 4.79 -3.85 -13.99
N ALA A 92 4.00 -3.99 -15.06
CA ALA A 92 4.50 -3.88 -16.43
C ALA A 92 5.00 -2.47 -16.75
N GLN A 93 4.37 -1.42 -16.20
CA GLN A 93 4.86 -0.03 -16.33
C GLN A 93 6.15 0.18 -15.56
N LEU A 94 6.26 -0.30 -14.32
CA LEU A 94 7.49 -0.19 -13.53
C LEU A 94 8.68 -0.83 -14.24
N ARG A 95 8.50 -2.05 -14.78
CA ARG A 95 9.55 -2.76 -15.53
C ARG A 95 10.00 -2.03 -16.81
N ARG A 96 9.17 -1.15 -17.37
CA ARG A 96 9.54 -0.33 -18.54
C ARG A 96 10.35 0.90 -18.14
N LEU A 97 10.22 1.36 -16.90
CA LEU A 97 10.88 2.56 -16.39
C LEU A 97 12.29 2.29 -15.85
N GLY A 98 12.63 1.02 -15.60
CA GLY A 98 13.96 0.59 -15.10
C GLY A 98 13.86 0.05 -13.68
#